data_AF-A0A671Q1S0-F1
#
_entry.id   AF-A0A671Q1S0-F1
#
_cell.length_a   1.000
_cell.length_b   1.000
_cell.length_c   1.000
_cell.angle_alpha   90.00
_cell.angle_beta   90.00
_cell.angle_gamma   90.00
#
_symmetry.space_group_name_H-M   'P 1'
#
loop_
_entity.id
_entity.type
_entity.pdbx_description
1 polymer ?
#
loop_
_entity_poly.entity_id
_entity_poly.type
_entity_poly.pdbx_seq_one_letter_code
_entity_poly.pdbx_strand_id
1 'polypeptide(L)'
;RDRKVAAWCVGYLFQRVGKIAATAVGGGFLLLQIANHSGYVQVDWKKVEKDVNKAKRRLKKNTKKAAPEFNTFIEEATEFVKKNIVVSSGFVGGFLLGLAS
;
A
#
# COMPACT_ATOMS: atom_id res chain seq x y z
N ARG A 1 14.03 -29.22 1.80
CA ARG A 1 13.74 -28.94 0.36
C ARG A 1 12.52 -28.02 0.23
N ASP A 2 11.63 -28.06 1.22
CA ASP A 2 10.31 -27.42 1.27
C ASP A 2 10.35 -25.90 1.41
N ARG A 3 11.31 -25.34 2.18
CA ARG A 3 11.47 -23.87 2.33
C ARG A 3 11.81 -23.16 1.02
N LYS A 4 12.52 -23.81 0.09
CA LYS A 4 12.90 -23.22 -1.20
C LYS A 4 11.70 -23.11 -2.15
N VAL A 5 10.78 -24.08 -2.09
CA VAL A 5 9.56 -24.09 -2.91
C VAL A 5 8.58 -23.00 -2.45
N ALA A 6 8.42 -22.83 -1.13
CA ALA A 6 7.58 -21.78 -0.57
C ALA A 6 8.08 -20.37 -0.94
N ALA A 7 9.40 -20.14 -0.86
CA ALA A 7 10.00 -18.86 -1.24
C ALA A 7 9.79 -18.54 -2.74
N TRP A 8 9.89 -19.56 -3.61
CA TRP A 8 9.67 -19.39 -5.04
C TRP A 8 8.19 -19.10 -5.38
N CYS A 9 7.25 -19.77 -4.71
CA CYS A 9 5.82 -19.47 -4.84
C CYS A 9 5.47 -18.04 -4.39
N VAL A 10 6.03 -17.59 -3.26
CA VAL A 10 5.83 -16.21 -2.76
C VAL A 10 6.39 -15.19 -3.75
N GLY A 11 7.58 -15.43 -4.30
CA GLY A 11 8.18 -14.56 -5.31
C GLY A 11 7.35 -14.48 -6.60
N TYR A 12 6.85 -15.62 -7.07
CA TYR A 12 5.98 -15.67 -8.25
C TYR A 12 4.66 -14.94 -8.03
N LEU A 13 4.06 -15.08 -6.85
CA LEU A 13 2.83 -14.37 -6.49
C LEU A 13 3.07 -12.86 -6.40
N PHE A 14 4.17 -12.43 -5.78
CA PHE A 14 4.55 -11.03 -5.65
C PHE A 14 4.83 -10.37 -7.01
N GLN A 15 5.48 -11.07 -7.93
CA GLN A 15 5.68 -10.59 -9.31
C GLN A 15 4.35 -10.39 -10.05
N ARG A 16 3.38 -11.28 -9.83
CA ARG A 16 2.07 -11.22 -10.49
C ARG A 16 1.22 -10.07 -9.93
N VAL A 17 1.14 -9.95 -8.61
CA VAL A 17 0.44 -8.85 -7.94
C VAL A 17 1.15 -7.52 -8.19
N GLY A 18 2.48 -7.49 -8.19
CA GLY A 18 3.30 -6.31 -8.47
C GLY A 18 3.09 -5.78 -9.89
N LYS A 19 3.05 -6.64 -10.91
CA LYS A 19 2.73 -6.24 -12.28
C LYS A 19 1.31 -5.70 -12.41
N ILE A 20 0.33 -6.33 -11.77
CA ILE A 20 -1.06 -5.86 -11.80
C ILE A 20 -1.17 -4.51 -11.09
N ALA A 21 -0.55 -4.36 -9.92
CA ALA A 21 -0.53 -3.11 -9.16
C ALA A 21 0.17 -2.00 -9.94
N ALA A 22 1.34 -2.27 -10.53
CA ALA A 22 2.09 -1.31 -11.34
C ALA A 22 1.30 -0.87 -12.58
N THR A 23 0.66 -1.81 -13.29
CA THR A 23 -0.20 -1.49 -14.44
C THR A 23 -1.47 -0.74 -14.03
N ALA A 24 -2.08 -1.07 -12.90
CA ALA A 24 -3.25 -0.35 -12.40
C ALA A 24 -2.89 1.09 -11.98
N VAL A 25 -1.78 1.28 -11.28
CA VAL A 25 -1.29 2.58 -10.83
C VAL A 25 -0.81 3.40 -12.03
N GLY A 26 0.03 2.83 -12.90
CA GLY A 26 0.56 3.50 -14.10
C GLY A 26 -0.52 3.77 -15.16
N GLY A 27 -1.42 2.82 -15.40
CA GLY A 27 -2.55 2.98 -16.32
C GLY A 27 -3.58 3.99 -15.80
N GLY A 28 -3.89 3.96 -14.50
CA GLY A 28 -4.74 4.97 -13.87
C GLY A 28 -4.13 6.37 -13.91
N PHE A 29 -2.83 6.49 -13.67
CA PHE A 29 -2.11 7.76 -13.74
C PHE A 29 -2.04 8.31 -15.17
N LEU A 30 -1.81 7.45 -16.17
CA LEU A 30 -1.83 7.83 -17.59
C LEU A 30 -3.23 8.32 -18.03
N LEU A 31 -4.28 7.59 -17.67
CA LEU A 31 -5.67 8.01 -17.93
C LEU A 31 -5.99 9.34 -17.23
N LEU A 32 -5.48 9.55 -16.03
CA LEU A 32 -5.65 10.81 -15.29
C LEU A 32 -4.93 11.97 -16.01
N GLN A 33 -3.73 11.74 -16.56
CA GLN A 33 -3.01 12.75 -17.34
C GLN A 33 -3.72 13.08 -18.66
N ILE A 34 -4.24 12.07 -19.37
CA ILE A 34 -5.01 12.26 -20.61
C ILE A 34 -6.31 13.03 -20.34
N ALA A 35 -7.01 12.69 -19.24
CA ALA A 35 -8.21 13.41 -18.81
C ALA A 35 -7.91 14.87 -18.44
N ASN A 36 -6.75 15.14 -17.83
CA ASN A 36 -6.35 16.49 -17.43
C ASN A 36 -5.90 17.36 -18.61
N HIS A 37 -5.26 16.79 -19.63
CA HIS A 37 -4.77 17.55 -20.80
C HIS A 37 -5.85 17.71 -21.90
N SER A 38 -6.85 16.83 -21.98
CA SER A 38 -7.85 16.83 -23.06
C SER A 38 -9.16 17.55 -22.71
N GLY A 39 -9.26 18.23 -21.56
CA GLY A 39 -10.39 19.11 -21.24
C GLY A 39 -11.69 18.40 -20.84
N TYR A 40 -11.63 17.23 -20.19
CA TYR A 40 -12.83 16.67 -19.55
C TYR A 40 -13.06 17.34 -18.20
N VAL A 41 -13.60 18.56 -18.23
CA VAL A 41 -14.31 19.15 -17.09
C VAL A 41 -15.45 18.20 -16.74
N GLN A 42 -15.17 17.30 -15.78
CA GLN A 42 -16.08 16.75 -14.76
C GLN A 42 -15.39 15.57 -14.03
N VAL A 43 -14.16 15.74 -13.52
CA VAL A 43 -13.90 15.12 -12.22
C VAL A 43 -14.80 15.91 -11.28
N ASP A 44 -15.94 15.32 -10.97
CA ASP A 44 -16.93 15.83 -10.04
C ASP A 44 -16.25 15.85 -8.65
N TRP A 45 -15.31 16.77 -8.44
CA TRP A 45 -14.52 16.93 -7.21
C TRP A 45 -15.43 17.09 -6.01
N LYS A 46 -16.65 17.57 -6.24
CA LYS A 46 -17.72 17.67 -5.25
C LYS A 46 -18.22 16.30 -4.79
N LYS A 47 -18.30 15.29 -5.67
CA LYS A 47 -18.57 13.89 -5.28
C LYS A 47 -17.34 13.24 -4.65
N VAL A 48 -16.16 13.42 -5.25
CA VAL A 48 -14.91 12.85 -4.72
C VAL A 48 -14.63 13.36 -3.31
N GLU A 49 -14.74 14.66 -3.06
CA GLU A 49 -14.58 15.24 -1.73
C GLU A 49 -15.64 14.74 -0.75
N LYS A 50 -16.89 14.56 -1.20
CA LYS A 50 -17.97 14.02 -0.37
C LYS A 50 -17.71 12.56 0.00
N ASP A 51 -17.26 11.74 -0.93
CA ASP A 51 -16.89 10.34 -0.69
C ASP A 51 -15.61 10.21 0.15
N VAL A 52 -14.59 11.03 -0.11
CA VAL A 52 -13.37 11.13 0.70
C VAL A 52 -13.69 11.59 2.11
N ASN A 53 -14.57 12.58 2.30
CA ASN A 53 -14.95 13.05 3.63
C ASN A 53 -15.81 12.00 4.36
N LYS A 54 -16.69 11.29 3.66
CA LYS A 54 -17.50 10.19 4.24
C LYS A 54 -16.60 9.02 4.64
N ALA A 55 -15.65 8.64 3.79
CA ALA A 55 -14.63 7.64 4.07
C ALA A 55 -13.73 8.09 5.24
N LYS A 56 -13.21 9.32 5.23
CA LYS A 56 -12.39 9.89 6.30
C LYS A 56 -13.14 9.93 7.63
N ARG A 57 -14.44 10.20 7.64
CA ARG A 57 -15.29 10.12 8.86
C ARG A 57 -15.47 8.68 9.35
N ARG A 58 -15.65 7.71 8.45
CA ARG A 58 -15.73 6.29 8.83
C ARG A 58 -14.38 5.77 9.32
N LEU A 59 -13.29 6.14 8.64
CA LEU A 59 -11.92 5.90 9.08
C LEU A 59 -11.69 6.54 10.43
N LYS A 60 -11.90 7.84 10.64
CA LYS A 60 -11.67 8.50 11.95
C LYS A 60 -12.46 7.86 13.11
N LYS A 61 -13.68 7.37 12.87
CA LYS A 61 -14.45 6.61 13.87
C LYS A 61 -13.87 5.22 14.13
N ASN A 62 -13.45 4.52 13.09
CA ASN A 62 -12.79 3.23 13.21
C ASN A 62 -11.38 3.37 13.77
N THR A 63 -10.54 4.29 13.30
CA THR A 63 -9.22 4.65 13.84
C THR A 63 -9.28 5.08 15.30
N LYS A 64 -10.36 5.64 15.85
CA LYS A 64 -10.45 5.85 17.32
C LYS A 64 -10.69 4.56 18.11
N LYS A 65 -11.35 3.55 17.51
CA LYS A 65 -11.56 2.21 18.09
C LYS A 65 -10.42 1.23 17.77
N ALA A 66 -9.78 1.42 16.63
CA ALA A 66 -8.68 0.64 16.10
C ALA A 66 -7.33 1.29 16.41
N ALA A 67 -7.27 2.52 16.94
CA ALA A 67 -6.05 3.10 17.51
C ALA A 67 -5.43 2.21 18.57
N PRO A 68 -6.18 1.62 19.54
CA PRO A 68 -5.59 0.65 20.44
C PRO A 68 -5.07 -0.59 19.69
N GLU A 69 -5.81 -1.12 18.70
CA GLU A 69 -5.34 -2.27 17.91
C GLU A 69 -4.11 -1.94 17.04
N PHE A 70 -4.04 -0.73 16.49
CA PHE A 70 -2.93 -0.24 15.68
C PHE A 70 -1.72 0.07 16.55
N ASN A 71 -1.92 0.60 17.74
CA ASN A 71 -0.85 0.81 18.72
C ASN A 71 -0.30 -0.55 19.17
N THR A 72 -1.16 -1.53 19.45
CA THR A 72 -0.74 -2.91 19.72
C THR A 72 0.00 -3.52 18.53
N PHE A 73 -0.51 -3.35 17.31
CA PHE A 73 0.16 -3.83 16.10
C PHE A 73 1.50 -3.14 15.85
N ILE A 74 1.60 -1.84 16.12
CA ILE A 74 2.85 -1.07 15.99
C ILE A 74 3.84 -1.47 17.09
N GLU A 75 3.37 -1.74 18.30
CA GLU A 75 4.19 -2.21 19.41
C GLU A 75 4.71 -3.62 19.15
N GLU A 76 3.85 -4.54 18.70
CA GLU A 76 4.26 -5.87 18.24
C GLU A 76 5.21 -5.78 17.04
N ALA A 77 4.91 -4.95 16.03
CA ALA A 77 5.81 -4.75 14.89
C ALA A 77 7.16 -4.20 15.36
N THR A 78 7.17 -3.28 16.32
CA THR A 78 8.40 -2.74 16.91
C THR A 78 9.16 -3.81 17.68
N GLU A 79 8.46 -4.67 18.42
CA GLU A 79 9.07 -5.81 19.12
C GLU A 79 9.62 -6.86 18.13
N PHE A 80 8.90 -7.13 17.05
CA PHE A 80 9.34 -7.98 15.94
C PHE A 80 10.58 -7.39 15.25
N VAL A 81 10.62 -6.08 15.05
CA VAL A 81 11.79 -5.37 14.50
C VAL A 81 12.98 -5.45 15.43
N LYS A 82 12.77 -5.32 16.75
CA LYS A 82 13.83 -5.48 17.75
C LYS A 82 14.33 -6.92 17.84
N LYS A 83 13.44 -7.91 17.87
CA LYS A 83 13.81 -9.34 17.95
C LYS A 83 14.38 -9.89 16.65
N ASN A 84 13.93 -9.38 15.50
CA ASN A 84 14.32 -9.86 14.17
C ASN A 84 14.84 -8.70 13.33
N ILE A 85 15.86 -8.01 13.85
CA ILE A 85 16.51 -6.90 13.15
C ILE A 85 17.09 -7.33 11.80
N VAL A 86 17.49 -8.59 11.65
CA VAL A 86 17.97 -9.17 10.38
C VAL A 86 16.86 -9.26 9.32
N VAL A 87 15.65 -9.67 9.70
CA VAL A 87 14.51 -9.76 8.78
C VAL A 87 13.97 -8.37 8.46
N SER A 88 13.94 -7.51 9.47
CA SER A 88 13.41 -6.14 9.35
C SER A 88 14.35 -5.21 8.58
N SER A 89 15.67 -5.36 8.75
CA SER A 89 16.67 -4.66 7.94
C SER A 89 16.65 -5.12 6.48
N GLY A 90 16.42 -6.42 6.23
CA GLY A 90 16.20 -6.92 4.87
C GLY A 90 14.95 -6.36 4.21
N PHE A 91 13.85 -6.24 4.98
CA PHE A 91 12.59 -5.66 4.48
C PHE A 91 12.68 -4.14 4.28
N VAL A 92 13.18 -3.38 5.25
CA VAL A 92 13.37 -1.93 5.14
C VAL A 92 14.40 -1.62 4.05
N GLY A 93 15.50 -2.37 3.98
CA GLY A 93 16.49 -2.24 2.91
C GLY A 93 15.91 -2.52 1.53
N GLY A 94 15.15 -3.61 1.38
CA GLY A 94 14.47 -3.94 0.12
C GLY A 94 13.37 -2.94 -0.25
N PHE A 95 12.65 -2.39 0.73
CA PHE A 95 11.61 -1.39 0.52
C PHE A 95 12.20 -0.03 0.12
N LEU A 96 13.25 0.43 0.79
CA LEU A 96 13.96 1.66 0.43
C LEU A 96 14.63 1.54 -0.95
N LEU A 97 15.26 0.40 -1.23
CA LEU A 97 15.85 0.14 -2.55
C LEU A 97 14.77 0.09 -3.64
N GLY A 98 13.61 -0.50 -3.35
CA GLY A 98 12.48 -0.54 -4.27
C GLY A 98 11.76 0.81 -4.44
N LEU A 99 11.83 1.71 -3.46
CA LEU A 99 11.38 3.11 -3.59
C LEU A 99 12.40 4.00 -4.31
N ALA A 100 13.68 3.68 -4.19
CA ALA A 100 14.76 4.38 -4.87
C ALA A 100 14.97 3.90 -6.31
N SER A 101 14.34 2.79 -6.70
CA SER A 101 14.43 2.17 -8.03
C SER A 101 13.24 2.48 -8.93
#